data_AF-G2THS9-F1
#
_entry.id   AF-G2THS9-F1
#
_cell.length_a   1.000
_cell.length_b   1.000
_cell.length_c   1.000
_cell.angle_alpha   90.00
_cell.angle_beta   90.00
_cell.angle_gamma   90.00
#
_symmetry.space_group_name_H-M   'P 1'
#
loop_
_entity.id
_entity.type
_entity.pdbx_description
1 polymer ?
#
loop_
_entity_poly.entity_id
_entity_poly.type
_entity_poly.pdbx_seq_one_letter_code
_entity_poly.pdbx_strand_id
1 'polypeptide(L)'
;MAKQLIFLCLAMLLLAGCTAQNRTREAAPDRIETRPLSTADTQKAGQRNGDAGRATAVNADIERVREAVWKMDSAVPHSVYVNGKDMWVNVHTEEQLNHRERMKKAADIRSQLLKVAPRYNVHVRIDVK
;
A
#
# COMPACT_ATOMS: atom_id res chain seq x y z
N MET A 1 50.37 44.07 -41.49
CA MET A 1 49.21 44.55 -40.71
C MET A 1 48.30 43.43 -40.15
N ALA A 2 48.23 42.22 -40.73
CA ALA A 2 47.42 41.13 -40.16
C ALA A 2 48.02 40.43 -38.92
N LYS A 3 49.36 40.41 -38.76
CA LYS A 3 50.03 39.77 -37.60
C LYS A 3 49.85 40.52 -36.27
N GLN A 4 49.68 41.84 -36.30
CA GLN A 4 49.43 42.66 -35.11
C GLN A 4 47.99 42.49 -34.59
N LEU A 5 47.01 42.29 -35.49
CA LEU A 5 45.62 42.00 -35.14
C LEU A 5 45.43 40.61 -34.52
N ILE A 6 46.19 39.60 -34.96
CA ILE A 6 46.15 38.25 -34.39
C ILE A 6 46.63 38.25 -32.93
N PHE A 7 47.69 38.99 -32.60
CA PHE A 7 48.18 39.11 -31.22
C PHE A 7 47.17 39.82 -30.30
N LEU A 8 46.42 40.79 -30.82
CA LEU A 8 45.40 41.51 -30.05
C LEU A 8 44.16 40.65 -29.78
N CYS A 9 43.77 39.79 -30.73
CA CYS A 9 42.70 38.80 -30.51
C CYS A 9 43.10 37.68 -29.54
N LEU A 10 44.37 37.24 -29.55
CA LEU A 10 44.84 36.20 -28.63
C LEU A 10 44.92 36.70 -27.17
N ALA A 11 45.22 37.98 -26.97
CA ALA A 11 45.28 38.61 -25.65
C ALA A 11 43.91 38.78 -24.98
N MET A 12 42.82 38.99 -25.73
CA MET A 12 41.47 39.07 -25.18
C MET A 12 40.92 37.72 -24.69
N LEU A 13 41.37 36.60 -25.27
CA LEU A 13 40.93 35.25 -24.87
C LEU A 13 41.51 34.78 -23.53
N LEU A 14 42.59 35.41 -23.04
CA LEU A 14 43.24 35.06 -21.77
C LEU A 14 42.68 35.84 -20.56
N LEU A 15 41.82 36.84 -20.77
CA LEU A 15 41.14 37.60 -19.72
C LEU A 15 39.75 37.06 -19.35
N ALA A 16 39.28 36.01 -20.01
CA ALA A 16 38.12 35.21 -19.55
C ALA A 16 38.57 34.20 -18.48
N GLY A 17 39.21 34.73 -17.43
CA GLY A 17 39.53 34.00 -16.22
C GLY A 17 38.25 33.64 -15.47
N CYS A 18 38.15 32.36 -15.14
CA CYS A 18 37.47 31.77 -13.98
C CYS A 18 36.57 32.70 -13.15
N THR A 19 35.27 32.73 -13.44
CA THR A 19 34.28 33.02 -12.41
C THR A 19 33.91 31.70 -11.74
N ALA A 20 34.55 31.46 -10.60
CA ALA A 20 34.15 30.44 -9.66
C ALA A 20 32.72 30.74 -9.20
N GLN A 21 31.76 29.89 -9.58
CA GLN A 21 30.47 29.83 -8.92
C GLN A 21 30.26 28.43 -8.37
N ASN A 22 30.97 28.17 -7.28
CA ASN A 22 30.69 27.07 -6.37
C ASN A 22 29.34 27.39 -5.69
N ARG A 23 28.23 27.03 -6.34
CA ARG A 23 26.96 26.83 -5.65
C ARG A 23 26.82 25.34 -5.45
N THR A 24 27.01 24.94 -4.20
CA THR A 24 26.53 23.70 -3.60
C THR A 24 25.35 23.15 -4.37
N ARG A 25 25.53 21.97 -4.97
CA ARG A 25 24.43 21.03 -5.18
C ARG A 25 23.95 20.62 -3.80
N GLU A 26 23.14 21.45 -3.19
CA GLU A 26 22.18 20.99 -2.22
C GLU A 26 21.06 20.41 -3.07
N ALA A 27 21.04 19.07 -3.18
CA ALA A 27 19.84 18.38 -3.63
C ALA A 27 18.76 18.74 -2.62
N ALA A 28 17.98 19.79 -2.91
CA ALA A 28 16.72 20.00 -2.24
C ALA A 28 15.98 18.65 -2.34
N PRO A 29 15.51 18.07 -1.22
CA PRO A 29 14.63 16.93 -1.36
C PRO A 29 13.47 17.43 -2.22
N ASP A 30 13.30 16.79 -3.38
CA ASP A 30 12.08 16.92 -4.14
C ASP A 30 10.97 16.56 -3.16
N ARG A 31 10.32 17.58 -2.61
CA ARG A 31 9.21 17.41 -1.70
C ARG A 31 8.08 16.98 -2.61
N ILE A 32 8.08 15.69 -2.96
CA ILE A 32 6.89 15.00 -3.42
C ILE A 32 5.88 15.32 -2.34
N GLU A 33 4.96 16.21 -2.67
CA GLU A 33 3.80 16.49 -1.84
C GLU A 33 3.01 15.18 -1.84
N THR A 34 3.36 14.30 -0.90
CA THR A 34 2.59 13.11 -0.62
C THR A 34 1.31 13.61 -0.02
N ARG A 35 0.35 13.92 -0.90
CA ARG A 35 -1.05 14.02 -0.50
C ARG A 35 -1.32 12.75 0.30
N PRO A 36 -1.67 12.86 1.59
CA PRO A 36 -2.09 11.68 2.32
C PRO A 36 -3.23 11.07 1.50
N LEU A 37 -3.14 9.78 1.22
CA LEU A 37 -4.28 9.05 0.65
C LEU A 37 -5.43 9.22 1.65
N SER A 38 -6.25 10.22 1.40
CA SER A 38 -7.50 10.37 2.12
C SER A 38 -8.33 9.16 1.73
N THR A 39 -8.76 8.40 2.72
CA THR A 39 -9.73 7.30 2.56
C THR A 39 -11.05 7.77 1.94
N ALA A 40 -11.26 9.09 1.78
CA ALA A 40 -12.34 9.67 1.01
C ALA A 40 -12.15 9.57 -0.52
N ASP A 41 -10.92 9.60 -1.04
CA ASP A 41 -10.67 9.56 -2.49
C ASP A 41 -10.79 8.15 -3.07
N THR A 42 -10.62 7.11 -2.24
CA THR A 42 -10.88 5.72 -2.63
C THR A 42 -12.36 5.47 -2.95
N GLN A 43 -13.27 6.36 -2.50
CA GLN A 43 -14.70 6.22 -2.79
C GLN A 43 -15.10 6.76 -4.18
N LYS A 44 -14.27 7.60 -4.84
CA LYS A 44 -14.65 8.24 -6.12
C LYS A 44 -13.97 7.68 -7.37
N ALA A 45 -12.95 6.83 -7.26
CA ALA A 45 -12.20 6.32 -8.42
C ALA A 45 -12.81 5.06 -9.08
N GLY A 46 -13.99 4.60 -8.65
CA GLY A 46 -14.55 3.30 -9.10
C GLY A 46 -16.00 3.32 -9.59
N GLN A 47 -16.60 4.49 -9.86
CA GLN A 47 -18.00 4.54 -10.26
C GLN A 47 -18.17 4.40 -11.79
N ARG A 48 -17.86 3.21 -12.32
CA ARG A 48 -18.56 2.70 -13.50
C ARG A 48 -19.81 1.99 -13.00
N ASN A 49 -20.97 2.21 -13.60
CA ASN A 49 -22.26 1.74 -13.08
C ASN A 49 -22.36 0.19 -12.89
N GLY A 50 -21.43 -0.61 -13.44
CA GLY A 50 -21.31 -2.04 -13.13
C GLY A 50 -20.42 -2.39 -11.93
N ASP A 51 -19.50 -1.51 -11.54
CA ASP A 51 -18.58 -1.69 -10.41
C ASP A 51 -19.26 -1.42 -9.07
N ALA A 52 -20.27 -0.54 -9.04
CA ALA A 52 -21.05 -0.27 -7.82
C ALA A 52 -21.74 -1.53 -7.28
N GLY A 53 -22.42 -2.30 -8.15
CA GLY A 53 -23.06 -3.56 -7.75
C GLY A 53 -22.06 -4.62 -7.29
N ARG A 54 -20.89 -4.70 -7.94
CA ARG A 54 -19.81 -5.61 -7.53
C ARG A 54 -19.22 -5.20 -6.18
N ALA A 55 -18.96 -3.91 -5.98
CA ALA A 55 -18.43 -3.38 -4.72
C ALA A 55 -19.42 -3.64 -3.57
N THR A 56 -20.72 -3.42 -3.79
CA THR A 56 -21.77 -3.75 -2.81
C THR A 56 -21.78 -5.23 -2.46
N ALA A 57 -21.68 -6.12 -3.45
CA ALA A 57 -21.65 -7.56 -3.21
C ALA A 57 -20.40 -7.99 -2.42
N VAL A 58 -19.22 -7.46 -2.76
CA VAL A 58 -17.98 -7.74 -2.01
C VAL A 58 -18.09 -7.23 -0.57
N ASN A 59 -18.64 -6.04 -0.35
CA ASN A 59 -18.84 -5.51 1.00
C ASN A 59 -19.81 -6.37 1.82
N ALA A 60 -20.91 -6.85 1.21
CA ALA A 60 -21.82 -7.77 1.87
C ALA A 60 -21.14 -9.09 2.25
N ASP A 61 -20.23 -9.61 1.41
CA ASP A 61 -19.46 -10.81 1.72
C ASP A 61 -18.47 -10.57 2.87
N ILE A 62 -17.81 -9.41 2.90
CA ILE A 62 -16.92 -8.99 3.99
C ILE A 62 -17.68 -8.94 5.32
N GLU A 63 -18.84 -8.30 5.35
CA GLU A 63 -19.62 -8.15 6.58
C GLU A 63 -20.17 -9.51 7.07
N ARG A 64 -20.64 -10.38 6.17
CA ARG A 64 -21.02 -11.75 6.54
C ARG A 64 -19.88 -12.54 7.18
N VAL A 65 -18.65 -12.38 6.68
CA VAL A 65 -17.47 -13.04 7.26
C VAL A 65 -17.09 -12.42 8.59
N ARG A 66 -17.15 -11.09 8.74
CA ARG A 66 -16.95 -10.43 10.04
C ARG A 66 -17.94 -10.92 11.09
N GLU A 67 -19.23 -10.97 10.75
CA GLU A 67 -20.27 -11.51 11.63
C GLU A 67 -20.02 -12.98 11.99
N ALA A 68 -19.59 -13.78 11.02
CA ALA A 68 -19.27 -15.18 11.28
C ALA A 68 -18.11 -15.33 12.27
N VAL A 69 -17.05 -14.52 12.16
CA VAL A 69 -15.95 -14.52 13.13
C VAL A 69 -16.44 -14.02 14.49
N TRP A 70 -17.26 -12.96 14.56
CA TRP A 70 -17.82 -12.46 15.81
C TRP A 70 -18.63 -13.50 16.58
N LYS A 71 -19.27 -14.43 15.89
CA LYS A 71 -20.04 -15.54 16.49
C LYS A 71 -19.16 -16.69 16.98
N MET A 72 -17.84 -16.64 16.73
CA MET A 72 -16.89 -17.62 17.24
C MET A 72 -16.37 -17.13 18.60
N ASP A 73 -16.68 -17.84 19.68
CA ASP A 73 -16.22 -17.46 21.03
C ASP A 73 -14.68 -17.39 21.16
N SER A 74 -13.96 -18.01 20.23
CA SER A 74 -12.50 -18.16 20.27
C SER A 74 -11.71 -17.05 19.55
N ALA A 75 -12.37 -16.13 18.84
CA ALA A 75 -11.69 -15.14 18.00
C ALA A 75 -12.51 -13.86 17.78
N VAL A 76 -11.81 -12.73 17.66
CA VAL A 76 -12.41 -11.43 17.34
C VAL A 76 -11.92 -10.98 15.96
N PRO A 77 -12.79 -10.50 15.06
CA PRO A 77 -12.34 -10.03 13.76
C PRO A 77 -11.51 -8.76 13.91
N HIS A 78 -10.35 -8.71 13.25
CA HIS A 78 -9.52 -7.51 13.15
C HIS A 78 -9.69 -6.83 11.80
N SER A 79 -9.31 -7.51 10.73
CA SER A 79 -9.44 -7.00 9.37
C SER A 79 -9.88 -8.10 8.42
N VAL A 80 -10.73 -7.70 7.47
CA VAL A 80 -11.21 -8.57 6.39
C VAL A 80 -11.13 -7.76 5.11
N TYR A 81 -10.44 -8.30 4.11
CA TYR A 81 -10.33 -7.65 2.80
C TYR A 81 -10.28 -8.69 1.69
N VAL A 82 -10.69 -8.26 0.50
CA VAL A 82 -10.80 -9.11 -0.69
C VAL A 82 -9.88 -8.58 -1.78
N ASN A 83 -9.08 -9.46 -2.35
CA ASN A 83 -8.29 -9.20 -3.55
C ASN A 83 -8.60 -10.28 -4.60
N GLY A 84 -9.43 -9.95 -5.59
CA GLY A 84 -9.87 -10.91 -6.60
C GLY A 84 -10.68 -12.06 -5.99
N LYS A 85 -10.12 -13.28 -6.05
CA LYS A 85 -10.71 -14.48 -5.43
C LYS A 85 -10.21 -14.74 -4.02
N ASP A 86 -9.15 -14.07 -3.59
CA ASP A 86 -8.57 -14.27 -2.27
C ASP A 86 -9.24 -13.35 -1.25
N MET A 87 -9.64 -13.93 -0.13
CA MET A 87 -10.17 -13.21 1.02
C MET A 87 -9.22 -13.42 2.20
N TRP A 88 -8.69 -12.32 2.71
CA TRP A 88 -7.75 -12.32 3.82
C TRP A 88 -8.49 -11.89 5.08
N VAL A 89 -8.39 -12.73 6.10
CA VAL A 89 -9.08 -12.58 7.38
C VAL A 89 -8.04 -12.61 8.49
N ASN A 90 -7.80 -11.46 9.11
CA ASN A 90 -6.99 -11.35 10.31
C ASN A 90 -7.92 -11.35 11.52
N VAL A 91 -7.62 -12.19 12.50
CA VAL A 91 -8.36 -12.28 13.76
C VAL A 91 -7.42 -12.12 14.94
N HIS A 92 -7.97 -11.64 16.04
CA HIS A 92 -7.31 -11.56 17.34
C HIS A 92 -7.81 -12.64 18.28
N THR A 93 -6.93 -13.10 19.15
CA THR A 93 -7.26 -13.97 20.27
C THR A 93 -6.46 -13.55 21.50
N GLU A 94 -7.03 -13.71 22.68
CA GLU A 94 -6.35 -13.47 23.96
C GLU A 94 -5.53 -14.68 24.42
N GLU A 95 -5.72 -15.83 23.77
CA GLU A 95 -4.98 -17.05 24.06
C GLU A 95 -3.52 -16.92 23.63
N GLN A 96 -2.60 -17.33 24.51
CA GLN A 96 -1.20 -17.49 24.16
C GLN A 96 -1.03 -18.79 23.38
N LEU A 97 -0.89 -18.67 22.05
CA LEU A 97 -0.76 -19.82 21.16
C LEU A 97 0.67 -19.97 20.65
N ASN A 98 1.22 -21.18 20.76
CA ASN A 98 2.43 -21.54 20.03
C ASN A 98 2.14 -21.68 18.53
N HIS A 99 3.19 -21.86 17.72
CA HIS A 99 3.04 -21.92 16.26
C HIS A 99 2.06 -23.01 15.80
N ARG A 100 2.13 -24.22 16.38
CA ARG A 100 1.27 -25.35 15.99
C ARG A 100 -0.19 -25.09 16.34
N GLU A 101 -0.45 -24.57 17.54
CA GLU A 101 -1.80 -24.23 18.00
C GLU A 101 -2.41 -23.12 17.15
N ARG A 102 -1.62 -22.10 16.82
CA ARG A 102 -2.04 -21.02 15.91
C ARG A 102 -2.44 -21.56 14.54
N MET A 103 -1.63 -22.44 13.96
CA MET A 103 -1.94 -23.04 12.66
C MET A 103 -3.20 -23.91 12.71
N LYS A 104 -3.38 -24.67 13.79
CA LYS A 104 -4.60 -25.45 14.00
C LYS A 104 -5.83 -24.56 14.12
N LYS A 105 -5.80 -23.55 14.98
CA LYS A 105 -6.91 -22.62 15.18
C LYS A 105 -7.23 -21.84 13.90
N ALA A 106 -6.22 -21.41 13.16
CA ALA A 106 -6.41 -20.74 11.87
C ALA A 106 -7.08 -21.67 10.85
N ALA A 107 -6.71 -22.95 10.80
CA ALA A 107 -7.34 -23.94 9.95
C ALA A 107 -8.80 -24.21 10.35
N ASP A 108 -9.07 -24.29 11.65
CA ASP A 108 -10.42 -24.49 12.18
C ASP A 108 -11.34 -23.31 11.82
N ILE A 109 -10.89 -22.07 12.05
CA ILE A 109 -11.61 -20.85 11.63
C ILE A 109 -11.81 -20.84 10.11
N ARG A 110 -10.76 -21.12 9.33
CA ARG A 110 -10.83 -21.17 7.87
C ARG A 110 -11.89 -22.15 7.38
N SER A 111 -11.99 -23.33 8.00
CA SER A 111 -12.98 -24.35 7.62
C SER A 111 -14.42 -23.86 7.80
N GLN A 112 -14.67 -23.04 8.83
CA GLN A 112 -15.99 -22.44 9.07
C GLN A 112 -16.26 -21.31 8.08
N LEU A 113 -15.27 -20.45 7.83
CA LEU A 113 -15.43 -19.33 6.90
C LEU A 113 -15.61 -19.77 5.44
N LEU A 114 -15.05 -20.90 5.03
CA LEU A 114 -15.31 -21.48 3.71
C LEU A 114 -16.79 -21.85 3.50
N LYS A 115 -17.54 -22.14 4.57
CA LYS A 115 -19.00 -22.39 4.48
C LYS A 115 -19.79 -21.10 4.27
N VAL A 116 -19.30 -20.00 4.83
CA VAL A 116 -19.92 -18.67 4.76
C VAL A 116 -19.62 -17.98 3.42
N ALA A 117 -18.39 -18.13 2.95
CA ALA A 117 -17.84 -17.44 1.79
C ALA A 117 -17.24 -18.43 0.76
N PRO A 118 -18.03 -19.40 0.25
CA PRO A 118 -17.51 -20.53 -0.55
C PRO A 118 -16.92 -20.13 -1.90
N ARG A 119 -17.19 -18.91 -2.38
CA ARG A 119 -16.65 -18.38 -3.64
C ARG A 119 -15.21 -17.86 -3.52
N TYR A 120 -14.65 -17.78 -2.31
CA TYR A 120 -13.34 -17.20 -2.04
C TYR A 120 -12.33 -18.25 -1.59
N ASN A 121 -11.07 -17.99 -1.94
CA ASN A 121 -9.92 -18.59 -1.29
C ASN A 121 -9.68 -17.85 0.03
N VAL A 122 -10.17 -18.43 1.13
CA VAL A 122 -10.05 -17.80 2.46
C VAL A 122 -8.67 -18.10 3.05
N HIS A 123 -7.95 -17.04 3.43
CA HIS A 123 -6.68 -17.06 4.14
C HIS A 123 -6.90 -16.47 5.53
N VAL A 124 -6.53 -17.21 6.57
CA VAL A 124 -6.74 -16.79 7.96
C VAL A 124 -5.39 -16.61 8.64
N ARG A 125 -5.22 -15.46 9.30
CA ARG A 125 -4.09 -15.17 10.16
C ARG A 125 -4.59 -14.82 11.56
N ILE A 126 -3.93 -15.37 12.58
CA ILE A 126 -4.20 -15.06 13.98
C ILE A 126 -3.04 -14.22 14.50
N ASP A 127 -3.33 -13.00 14.90
CA ASP A 127 -2.39 -12.16 15.64
C ASP A 127 -2.58 -12.44 17.15
N VAL A 128 -1.48 -12.59 17.89
CA VAL A 128 -1.51 -12.54 19.37
C VAL A 128 -1.18 -11.13 19.78
N LYS A 129 -1.83 -10.64 20.82
CA LYS A 129 -1.33 -9.51 21.60
C LYS A 129 -0.16 -9.92 22.49
#